data_AF-A0A7Y9WWZ4-F1
#
_entry.id   AF-A0A7Y9WWZ4-F1
#
_cell.length_a   1.000
_cell.length_b   1.000
_cell.length_c   1.000
_cell.angle_alpha   90.00
_cell.angle_beta   90.00
_cell.angle_gamma   90.00
#
_symmetry.space_group_name_H-M   'P 1'
#
loop_
_entity.id
_entity.type
_entity.pdbx_description
1 polymer ?
#
loop_
_entity_poly.entity_id
_entity_poly.type
_entity_poly.pdbx_seq_one_letter_code
_entity_poly.pdbx_strand_id
1 'polypeptide(L)'
;MLDDMGVLRSAVGDYRAAATAFGAAWRAEGDRIEGLPVDELCRIFDVDRIADQPIWLNTQALPSARVLPDGAYPLVWDKAETLLGYLSFAVGIPFNWRHQLPLFICEHIVFTFVLAGHNEGEIWRYQIGADDWNPVRAAPSLATLFTEWNRGFAANVYFHSPYDSWLHVGDAENDQRDPFDVLLERGLDPFSFPVDISQWSHGDLLRARQLECGVDVDRADAFESTEEVLFSIDRALSDLRR
;
A
#
# COMPACT_ATOMS: atom_id res chain seq x y z
N MET A 1 9.03 -12.32 1.32
CA MET A 1 8.78 -13.77 1.08
C MET A 1 7.35 -13.91 0.59
N LEU A 2 7.12 -14.68 -0.47
CA LEU A 2 5.77 -14.94 -0.94
C LEU A 2 5.01 -15.83 0.07
N ASP A 3 3.86 -15.35 0.54
CA ASP A 3 2.88 -16.18 1.24
C ASP A 3 2.46 -17.44 0.47
N ASP A 4 2.10 -18.49 1.20
CA ASP A 4 1.28 -19.56 0.63
C ASP A 4 -0.10 -18.99 0.26
N MET A 5 -0.64 -19.38 -0.91
CA MET A 5 -1.94 -18.87 -1.38
C MET A 5 -3.09 -19.20 -0.42
N GLY A 6 -3.03 -20.32 0.31
CA GLY A 6 -4.02 -20.66 1.34
C GLY A 6 -3.97 -19.71 2.53
N VAL A 7 -2.77 -19.33 2.98
CA VAL A 7 -2.57 -18.35 4.06
C VAL A 7 -3.12 -16.99 3.65
N LEU A 8 -2.79 -16.50 2.45
CA LEU A 8 -3.32 -15.23 1.95
C LEU A 8 -4.86 -15.26 1.83
N ARG A 9 -5.42 -16.33 1.28
CA ARG A 9 -6.88 -16.50 1.15
C ARG A 9 -7.58 -16.46 2.50
N SER A 10 -7.01 -17.11 3.51
CA SER A 10 -7.54 -17.07 4.87
C SER A 10 -7.54 -15.65 5.44
N ALA A 11 -6.39 -14.96 5.38
CA ALA A 11 -6.26 -13.61 5.91
C ALA A 11 -7.24 -12.61 5.27
N VAL A 12 -7.38 -12.64 3.95
CA VAL A 12 -8.35 -11.81 3.22
C VAL A 12 -9.79 -12.20 3.57
N GLY A 13 -10.07 -13.50 3.71
CA GLY A 13 -11.38 -14.00 4.11
C GLY A 13 -11.79 -13.53 5.50
N ASP A 14 -10.87 -13.60 6.46
CA ASP A 14 -11.08 -13.16 7.84
C ASP A 14 -11.32 -11.65 7.91
N TYR A 15 -10.48 -10.86 7.22
CA TYR A 15 -10.67 -9.41 7.12
C TYR A 15 -12.03 -9.07 6.50
N ARG A 16 -12.39 -9.70 5.38
CA ARG A 16 -13.68 -9.48 4.71
C ARG A 16 -14.85 -9.79 5.63
N ALA A 17 -14.80 -10.89 6.37
CA ALA A 17 -15.83 -11.26 7.33
C ALA A 17 -15.96 -10.20 8.44
N ALA A 18 -14.85 -9.75 9.01
CA ALA A 18 -14.86 -8.72 10.05
C ALA A 18 -15.37 -7.36 9.53
N ALA A 19 -14.90 -6.92 8.36
CA ALA A 19 -15.36 -5.68 7.72
C ALA A 19 -16.86 -5.72 7.42
N THR A 20 -17.35 -6.85 6.90
CA THR A 20 -18.80 -7.03 6.63
C THR A 20 -19.61 -7.01 7.93
N ALA A 21 -19.13 -7.66 8.99
CA ALA A 21 -19.77 -7.63 10.31
C ALA A 21 -19.78 -6.22 10.92
N PHE A 22 -18.76 -5.41 10.61
CA PHE A 22 -18.66 -4.00 10.99
C PHE A 22 -19.48 -3.06 10.07
N GLY A 23 -20.21 -3.61 9.09
CA GLY A 23 -21.12 -2.86 8.24
C GLY A 23 -20.50 -2.33 6.94
N ALA A 24 -19.27 -2.71 6.58
CA ALA A 24 -18.70 -2.38 5.28
C ALA A 24 -19.51 -3.05 4.16
N ALA A 25 -19.93 -2.26 3.16
CA ALA A 25 -20.74 -2.73 2.05
C ALA A 25 -19.90 -3.48 1.01
N TRP A 26 -19.43 -4.67 1.38
CA TRP A 26 -18.62 -5.57 0.52
C TRP A 26 -19.48 -6.23 -0.57
N ARG A 27 -19.98 -5.41 -1.51
CA ARG A 27 -20.78 -5.88 -2.64
C ARG A 27 -19.85 -6.42 -3.71
N ALA A 28 -20.19 -7.60 -4.24
CA ALA A 28 -19.45 -8.24 -5.32
C ALA A 28 -19.64 -7.54 -6.69
N GLU A 29 -20.60 -6.62 -6.78
CA GLU A 29 -21.06 -6.02 -8.04
C GLU A 29 -20.47 -4.62 -8.22
N GLY A 30 -19.40 -4.58 -9.00
CA GLY A 30 -18.96 -3.42 -9.78
C GLY A 30 -18.43 -3.94 -11.11
N ASP A 31 -18.59 -3.15 -12.17
CA ASP A 31 -17.98 -3.48 -13.46
C ASP A 31 -16.46 -3.58 -13.24
N ARG A 32 -15.92 -4.78 -13.43
CA ARG A 32 -14.48 -5.00 -13.33
C ARG A 32 -13.84 -4.31 -14.53
N ILE A 33 -13.05 -3.27 -14.26
CA ILE A 33 -12.20 -2.70 -15.30
C ILE A 33 -11.09 -3.72 -15.57
N GLU A 34 -11.05 -4.25 -16.78
CA GLU A 34 -9.96 -5.13 -17.20
C GLU A 34 -8.65 -4.33 -17.18
N GLY A 35 -7.69 -4.80 -16.39
CA GLY A 35 -6.34 -4.26 -16.39
C GLY A 35 -5.54 -4.75 -17.59
N LEU A 36 -4.31 -4.23 -17.70
CA LEU A 36 -3.33 -4.63 -18.70
C LEU A 36 -3.00 -6.12 -18.57
N PRO A 37 -2.70 -6.80 -19.69
CA PRO A 37 -2.21 -8.18 -19.70
C PRO A 37 -0.94 -8.37 -18.85
N VAL A 38 -0.76 -9.58 -18.30
CA VAL A 38 0.39 -9.90 -17.44
C VAL A 38 1.73 -9.70 -18.14
N ASP A 39 1.84 -10.01 -19.43
CA ASP A 39 3.06 -9.79 -20.22
C ASP A 39 3.38 -8.31 -20.39
N GLU A 40 2.38 -7.44 -20.41
CA GLU A 40 2.56 -6.00 -20.42
C GLU A 40 2.99 -5.49 -19.04
N LEU A 41 2.39 -6.00 -17.96
CA LEU A 41 2.83 -5.69 -16.60
C LEU A 41 4.29 -6.11 -16.36
N CYS A 42 4.68 -7.32 -16.80
CA CYS A 42 6.08 -7.76 -16.75
C CYS A 42 7.02 -6.78 -17.46
N ARG A 43 6.64 -6.33 -18.67
CA ARG A 43 7.41 -5.32 -19.42
C ARG A 43 7.45 -3.97 -18.71
N ILE A 44 6.34 -3.53 -18.11
CA ILE A 44 6.24 -2.25 -17.39
C ILE A 44 7.13 -2.26 -16.14
N PHE A 45 7.15 -3.35 -15.39
CA PHE A 45 7.88 -3.46 -14.13
C PHE A 45 9.27 -4.10 -14.24
N ASP A 46 9.69 -4.44 -15.47
CA ASP A 46 11.01 -5.01 -15.76
C ASP A 46 11.30 -6.30 -14.98
N VAL A 47 10.30 -7.18 -14.96
CA VAL A 47 10.37 -8.47 -14.26
C VAL A 47 9.95 -9.61 -15.17
N ASP A 48 10.47 -10.81 -14.91
CA ASP A 48 10.15 -12.00 -15.69
C ASP A 48 8.72 -12.52 -15.43
N ARG A 49 8.16 -12.21 -14.26
CA ARG A 49 6.82 -12.66 -13.85
C ARG A 49 6.17 -11.70 -12.86
N ILE A 50 4.84 -11.71 -12.84
CA ILE A 50 4.04 -11.18 -11.73
C ILE A 50 3.63 -12.35 -10.85
N ALA A 51 3.80 -12.22 -9.53
CA ALA A 51 3.39 -13.26 -8.60
C ALA A 51 1.86 -13.48 -8.64
N ASP A 52 1.41 -14.72 -8.38
CA ASP A 52 -0.02 -15.07 -8.41
C ASP A 52 -0.85 -14.33 -7.36
N GLN A 53 -0.24 -13.94 -6.24
CA GLN A 53 -0.92 -13.29 -5.12
C GLN A 53 -1.61 -11.96 -5.49
N PRO A 54 -0.90 -10.95 -6.04
CA PRO A 54 -1.55 -9.71 -6.46
C PRO A 54 -2.56 -9.95 -7.59
N ILE A 55 -2.29 -10.88 -8.52
CA ILE A 55 -3.24 -11.23 -9.60
C ILE A 55 -4.55 -11.76 -9.01
N TRP A 56 -4.45 -12.73 -8.10
CA TRP A 56 -5.60 -13.31 -7.40
C TRP A 56 -6.32 -12.28 -6.55
N LEU A 57 -5.60 -11.39 -5.87
CA LEU A 57 -6.20 -10.32 -5.05
C LEU A 57 -7.03 -9.38 -5.94
N ASN A 58 -6.49 -9.00 -7.11
CA ASN A 58 -7.21 -8.19 -8.11
C ASN A 58 -8.44 -8.93 -8.69
N THR A 59 -8.51 -10.26 -8.60
CA THR A 59 -9.73 -11.01 -9.00
C THR A 59 -10.78 -11.08 -7.90
N GLN A 60 -10.50 -10.67 -6.65
CA GLN A 60 -11.45 -10.78 -5.53
C GLN A 60 -12.56 -9.73 -5.56
N ALA A 61 -12.68 -8.95 -6.65
CA ALA A 61 -13.65 -7.89 -6.79
C ALA A 61 -13.67 -6.97 -5.57
N LEU A 62 -12.47 -6.57 -5.09
CA LEU A 62 -12.33 -5.57 -4.04
C LEU A 62 -13.12 -4.34 -4.50
N PRO A 63 -14.28 -4.05 -3.90
CA PRO A 63 -15.16 -3.04 -4.45
C PRO A 63 -14.49 -1.68 -4.27
N SER A 64 -14.59 -0.83 -5.30
CA SER A 64 -14.21 0.58 -5.21
C SER A 64 -15.03 1.36 -4.17
N ALA A 65 -15.98 0.69 -3.52
CA ALA A 65 -16.78 1.18 -2.40
C ALA A 65 -16.00 1.40 -1.09
N ARG A 66 -14.66 1.53 -1.16
CA ARG A 66 -13.82 1.99 -0.04
C ARG A 66 -13.97 1.12 1.21
N VAL A 67 -13.93 -0.20 1.02
CA VAL A 67 -14.12 -1.21 2.08
C VAL A 67 -12.83 -1.58 2.82
N LEU A 68 -11.69 -1.06 2.38
CA LEU A 68 -10.40 -1.21 3.06
C LEU A 68 -10.25 -0.10 4.12
N PRO A 69 -9.25 -0.19 5.02
CA PRO A 69 -9.01 0.83 6.03
C PRO A 69 -8.80 2.21 5.42
N ASP A 70 -9.29 3.23 6.12
CA ASP A 70 -9.36 4.63 5.70
C ASP A 70 -9.94 4.83 4.30
N GLY A 71 -10.73 3.84 3.90
CA GLY A 71 -11.32 3.71 2.59
C GLY A 71 -10.32 3.68 1.43
N ALA A 72 -9.16 3.07 1.67
CA ALA A 72 -8.27 2.62 0.62
C ALA A 72 -9.05 1.79 -0.43
N TYR A 73 -8.61 1.87 -1.68
CA TYR A 73 -9.24 1.14 -2.77
C TYR A 73 -8.17 0.58 -3.73
N PRO A 74 -8.48 -0.54 -4.41
CA PRO A 74 -7.54 -1.13 -5.36
C PRO A 74 -7.26 -0.18 -6.52
N LEU A 75 -5.98 -0.09 -6.90
CA LEU A 75 -5.57 0.58 -8.11
C LEU A 75 -5.91 -0.25 -9.34
N VAL A 76 -6.44 0.41 -10.36
CA VAL A 76 -6.65 -0.20 -11.66
C VAL A 76 -5.33 -0.24 -12.40
N TRP A 77 -4.96 -1.40 -12.93
CA TRP A 77 -3.73 -1.57 -13.70
C TRP A 77 -3.95 -1.30 -15.18
N ASP A 78 -4.45 -0.12 -15.56
CA ASP A 78 -4.88 0.19 -16.93
C ASP A 78 -3.83 0.94 -17.78
N LYS A 79 -2.90 1.67 -17.14
CA LYS A 79 -1.96 2.55 -17.82
C LYS A 79 -0.58 2.51 -17.19
N ALA A 80 0.44 2.28 -18.01
CA ALA A 80 1.84 2.32 -17.58
C ALA A 80 2.23 3.68 -16.94
N GLU A 81 1.75 4.79 -17.52
CA GLU A 81 2.02 6.14 -17.01
C GLU A 81 1.53 6.32 -15.57
N THR A 82 0.29 5.92 -15.29
CA THR A 82 -0.27 5.97 -13.94
C THR A 82 0.49 5.07 -12.98
N LEU A 83 0.76 3.82 -13.38
CA LEU A 83 1.42 2.83 -12.53
C LEU A 83 2.85 3.23 -12.16
N LEU A 84 3.64 3.67 -13.14
CA LEU A 84 5.00 4.14 -12.89
C LEU A 84 5.01 5.51 -12.18
N GLY A 85 4.00 6.35 -12.42
CA GLY A 85 3.84 7.64 -11.74
C GLY A 85 3.71 7.50 -10.22
N TYR A 86 3.04 6.46 -9.72
CA TYR A 86 2.98 6.17 -8.28
C TYR A 86 4.33 5.78 -7.65
N LEU A 87 5.31 5.41 -8.47
CA LEU A 87 6.65 4.99 -8.02
C LEU A 87 7.65 6.16 -8.02
N SER A 88 7.21 7.39 -8.27
CA SER A 88 8.08 8.58 -8.17
C SER A 88 8.63 8.81 -6.76
N PHE A 89 8.00 8.21 -5.74
CA PHE A 89 8.38 8.26 -4.32
C PHE A 89 9.29 7.09 -3.89
N ALA A 90 9.63 6.19 -4.82
CA ALA A 90 10.42 5.00 -4.56
C ALA A 90 11.93 5.30 -4.51
N VAL A 91 12.32 6.22 -3.64
CA VAL A 91 13.70 6.72 -3.47
C VAL A 91 14.37 6.03 -2.29
N GLY A 92 15.66 5.67 -2.42
CA GLY A 92 16.43 5.08 -1.31
C GLY A 92 16.01 3.67 -0.87
N ILE A 93 14.95 3.10 -1.46
CA ILE A 93 14.51 1.72 -1.20
C ILE A 93 15.60 0.68 -1.54
N PRO A 94 15.62 -0.49 -0.87
CA PRO A 94 16.68 -1.50 -1.00
C PRO A 94 16.57 -2.39 -2.26
N PHE A 95 15.73 -2.02 -3.22
CA PHE A 95 15.50 -2.75 -4.47
C PHE A 95 15.23 -1.77 -5.62
N ASN A 96 15.20 -2.29 -6.85
CA ASN A 96 14.91 -1.46 -8.01
C ASN A 96 13.48 -0.88 -7.91
N TRP A 97 13.35 0.43 -8.06
CA TRP A 97 12.07 1.15 -8.00
C TRP A 97 11.00 0.54 -8.91
N ARG A 98 11.42 0.03 -10.07
CA ARG A 98 10.55 -0.56 -11.09
C ARG A 98 10.01 -1.94 -10.69
N HIS A 99 10.62 -2.63 -9.73
CA HIS A 99 10.21 -3.97 -9.28
C HIS A 99 9.05 -3.94 -8.27
N GLN A 100 8.06 -3.07 -8.49
CA GLN A 100 6.98 -2.85 -7.54
C GLN A 100 5.67 -2.61 -8.26
N LEU A 101 4.63 -3.33 -7.83
CA LEU A 101 3.28 -3.19 -8.35
C LEU A 101 2.42 -2.39 -7.37
N PRO A 102 1.95 -1.18 -7.73
CA PRO A 102 0.96 -0.46 -6.94
C PRO A 102 -0.33 -1.27 -6.79
N LEU A 103 -0.79 -1.44 -5.54
CA LEU A 103 -1.95 -2.26 -5.18
C LEU A 103 -3.13 -1.42 -4.74
N PHE A 104 -2.91 -0.54 -3.76
CA PHE A 104 -3.96 0.24 -3.13
C PHE A 104 -3.56 1.70 -3.09
N ILE A 105 -4.55 2.57 -3.17
CA ILE A 105 -4.39 4.00 -2.90
C ILE A 105 -5.42 4.45 -1.87
N CYS A 106 -5.00 5.33 -0.99
CA CYS A 106 -5.81 5.97 0.03
C CYS A 106 -5.38 7.42 0.14
N GLU A 107 -6.18 8.35 -0.38
CA GLU A 107 -5.80 9.76 -0.52
C GLU A 107 -4.42 9.92 -1.19
N HIS A 108 -3.40 10.26 -0.41
CA HIS A 108 -2.01 10.42 -0.81
C HIS A 108 -1.10 9.25 -0.39
N ILE A 109 -1.62 8.12 0.08
CA ILE A 109 -0.84 6.96 0.47
C ILE A 109 -1.02 5.84 -0.56
N VAL A 110 0.08 5.30 -1.09
CA VAL A 110 0.08 4.17 -2.01
C VAL A 110 0.76 2.98 -1.36
N PHE A 111 0.11 1.81 -1.42
CA PHE A 111 0.70 0.53 -1.05
C PHE A 111 1.15 -0.21 -2.31
N THR A 112 2.36 -0.77 -2.30
CA THR A 112 2.93 -1.54 -3.40
C THR A 112 3.30 -2.95 -2.96
N PHE A 113 3.38 -3.85 -3.93
CA PHE A 113 3.88 -5.21 -3.78
C PHE A 113 5.23 -5.35 -4.48
N VAL A 114 6.26 -5.80 -3.76
CA VAL A 114 7.59 -6.01 -4.37
C VAL A 114 7.59 -7.28 -5.21
N LEU A 115 7.97 -7.16 -6.48
CA LEU A 115 7.83 -8.19 -7.50
C LEU A 115 9.04 -9.11 -7.66
N ALA A 116 10.23 -8.71 -7.16
CA ALA A 116 11.45 -9.45 -7.42
C ALA A 116 12.54 -9.21 -6.35
N GLY A 117 13.56 -10.07 -6.37
CA GLY A 117 14.73 -9.96 -5.51
C GLY A 117 14.48 -10.48 -4.08
N HIS A 118 15.33 -10.08 -3.15
CA HIS A 118 15.27 -10.55 -1.77
C HIS A 118 13.99 -10.13 -1.04
N ASN A 119 13.43 -8.98 -1.44
CA ASN A 119 12.24 -8.38 -0.85
C ASN A 119 10.94 -8.84 -1.52
N GLU A 120 10.97 -9.79 -2.47
CA GLU A 120 9.77 -10.25 -3.17
C GLU A 120 8.65 -10.65 -2.20
N GLY A 121 7.46 -10.10 -2.41
CA GLY A 121 6.27 -10.31 -1.59
C GLY A 121 6.06 -9.32 -0.45
N GLU A 122 7.06 -8.49 -0.12
CA GLU A 122 6.88 -7.43 0.87
C GLU A 122 5.91 -6.36 0.38
N ILE A 123 5.20 -5.75 1.34
CA ILE A 123 4.31 -4.61 1.11
C ILE A 123 4.99 -3.36 1.58
N TRP A 124 5.13 -2.41 0.67
CA TRP A 124 5.70 -1.10 0.94
C TRP A 124 4.62 -0.04 0.84
N ARG A 125 4.78 1.06 1.56
CA ARG A 125 3.91 2.23 1.47
C ARG A 125 4.70 3.49 1.20
N TYR A 126 4.06 4.40 0.48
CA TYR A 126 4.59 5.71 0.10
C TYR A 126 3.54 6.76 0.45
N GLN A 127 3.96 7.79 1.18
CA GLN A 127 3.16 9.00 1.38
C GLN A 127 3.52 10.00 0.28
N ILE A 128 2.51 10.57 -0.37
CA ILE A 128 2.61 11.48 -1.51
C ILE A 128 2.33 12.90 -1.01
N GLY A 129 3.27 13.47 -0.26
CA GLY A 129 3.23 14.85 0.21
C GLY A 129 4.38 15.68 -0.37
N ALA A 130 4.24 17.00 -0.48
CA ALA A 130 5.32 17.85 -0.99
C ALA A 130 6.60 17.75 -0.14
N ASP A 131 6.45 17.53 1.17
CA ASP A 131 7.53 17.47 2.15
C ASP A 131 7.63 16.12 2.88
N ASP A 132 6.80 15.13 2.48
CA ASP A 132 6.71 13.81 3.12
C ASP A 132 7.02 12.69 2.15
N TRP A 133 8.24 12.17 2.20
CA TRP A 133 8.72 11.15 1.27
C TRP A 133 9.40 10.04 2.04
N ASN A 134 8.63 9.31 2.83
CA ASN A 134 9.18 8.27 3.69
C ASN A 134 8.75 6.88 3.21
N PRO A 135 9.52 6.26 2.29
CA PRO A 135 9.28 4.89 1.89
C PRO A 135 9.51 3.99 3.09
N VAL A 136 8.53 3.17 3.41
CA VAL A 136 8.63 2.20 4.50
C VAL A 136 7.93 0.91 4.13
N ARG A 137 8.47 -0.20 4.64
CA ARG A 137 7.76 -1.47 4.60
C ARG A 137 6.53 -1.39 5.51
N ALA A 138 5.36 -1.53 4.92
CA ALA A 138 4.09 -1.59 5.62
C ALA A 138 3.86 -2.95 6.26
N ALA A 139 4.23 -4.03 5.57
CA ALA A 139 4.09 -5.40 6.06
C ALA A 139 5.08 -6.34 5.36
N PRO A 140 5.52 -7.42 6.02
CA PRO A 140 6.41 -8.40 5.41
C PRO A 140 5.74 -9.23 4.30
N SER A 141 4.41 -9.24 4.23
CA SER A 141 3.63 -9.94 3.19
C SER A 141 2.19 -9.43 3.08
N LEU A 142 1.48 -9.79 2.00
CA LEU A 142 0.06 -9.46 1.83
C LEU A 142 -0.80 -10.07 2.93
N ALA A 143 -0.57 -11.33 3.29
CA ALA A 143 -1.34 -11.98 4.34
C ALA A 143 -1.13 -11.28 5.69
N THR A 144 0.09 -10.82 5.97
CA THR A 144 0.38 -10.07 7.19
C THR A 144 -0.33 -8.72 7.21
N LEU A 145 -0.36 -7.99 6.08
CA LEU A 145 -1.11 -6.74 5.97
C LEU A 145 -2.59 -6.92 6.30
N PHE A 146 -3.25 -7.89 5.66
CA PHE A 146 -4.67 -8.17 5.92
C PHE A 146 -4.93 -8.68 7.34
N THR A 147 -3.99 -9.43 7.90
CA THR A 147 -4.07 -9.87 9.30
C THR A 147 -4.01 -8.66 10.25
N GLU A 148 -3.10 -7.72 10.00
CA GLU A 148 -2.97 -6.51 10.82
C GLU A 148 -4.22 -5.63 10.70
N TRP A 149 -4.73 -5.43 9.48
CA TRP A 149 -5.99 -4.74 9.27
C TRP A 149 -7.16 -5.43 9.97
N ASN A 150 -7.21 -6.76 9.99
CA ASN A 150 -8.24 -7.50 10.71
C ASN A 150 -8.14 -7.30 12.24
N ARG A 151 -6.92 -7.24 12.79
CA ARG A 151 -6.70 -6.94 14.22
C ARG A 151 -7.25 -5.56 14.61
N GLY A 152 -7.31 -4.61 13.66
CA GLY A 152 -7.90 -3.30 13.87
C GLY A 152 -9.35 -3.33 14.38
N PHE A 153 -10.16 -4.32 13.97
CA PHE A 153 -11.53 -4.47 14.46
C PHE A 153 -11.57 -4.83 15.94
N ALA A 154 -10.76 -5.80 16.37
CA ALA A 154 -10.67 -6.22 17.76
C ALA A 154 -10.07 -5.11 18.66
N ALA A 155 -9.20 -4.28 18.08
CA ALA A 155 -8.58 -3.15 18.74
C ALA A 155 -9.48 -1.91 18.84
N ASN A 156 -10.67 -1.92 18.23
CA ASN A 156 -11.60 -0.79 18.14
C ASN A 156 -10.92 0.49 17.60
N VAL A 157 -10.19 0.37 16.48
CA VAL A 157 -9.57 1.52 15.79
C VAL A 157 -10.31 1.91 14.51
N TYR A 158 -11.44 1.25 14.22
CA TYR A 158 -12.29 1.58 13.09
C TYR A 158 -13.57 2.26 13.54
N PHE A 159 -14.04 3.21 12.75
CA PHE A 159 -15.33 3.85 12.94
C PHE A 159 -15.94 4.31 11.63
N HIS A 160 -17.25 4.61 11.66
CA HIS A 160 -17.96 5.22 10.54
C HIS A 160 -18.13 6.70 10.81
N SER A 161 -17.68 7.52 9.87
CA SER A 161 -18.00 8.95 9.87
C SER A 161 -19.47 9.15 9.47
N PRO A 162 -20.15 10.17 10.03
CA PRO A 162 -21.49 10.53 9.56
C PRO A 162 -21.49 11.14 8.14
N TYR A 163 -20.32 11.48 7.59
CA TYR A 163 -20.19 12.21 6.32
C TYR A 163 -19.95 11.30 5.10
N ASP A 164 -19.57 10.05 5.33
CA ASP A 164 -19.25 9.08 4.27
C ASP A 164 -19.60 7.66 4.72
N SER A 165 -19.17 6.65 3.96
CA SER A 165 -19.53 5.24 4.19
C SER A 165 -18.33 4.30 4.23
N TRP A 166 -17.11 4.86 4.30
CA TRP A 166 -15.88 4.08 4.38
C TRP A 166 -15.44 3.88 5.85
N LEU A 167 -14.55 2.91 6.07
CA LEU A 167 -14.01 2.61 7.39
C LEU A 167 -12.88 3.59 7.71
N HIS A 168 -13.10 4.54 8.63
CA HIS A 168 -12.05 5.44 9.10
C HIS A 168 -11.13 4.75 10.09
N VAL A 169 -9.85 5.12 10.12
CA VAL A 169 -8.88 4.65 11.12
C VAL A 169 -8.64 5.75 12.16
N GLY A 170 -8.86 5.45 13.44
CA GLY A 170 -8.61 6.40 14.52
C GLY A 170 -9.47 6.13 15.76
N ASP A 171 -9.78 7.20 16.48
CA ASP A 171 -10.57 7.14 17.72
C ASP A 171 -11.89 7.89 17.54
N ALA A 172 -12.99 7.14 17.41
CA ALA A 172 -14.33 7.70 17.21
C ALA A 172 -14.77 8.65 18.33
N GLU A 173 -14.26 8.45 19.55
CA GLU A 173 -14.63 9.25 20.72
C GLU A 173 -13.81 10.54 20.79
N ASN A 174 -12.69 10.61 20.07
CA ASN A 174 -11.79 11.75 20.07
C ASN A 174 -11.07 11.91 18.72
N ASP A 175 -11.79 12.50 17.77
CA ASP A 175 -11.34 12.78 16.40
C ASP A 175 -10.14 13.76 16.30
N GLN A 176 -9.68 14.32 17.43
CA GLN A 176 -8.47 15.16 17.46
C GLN A 176 -7.18 14.35 17.69
N ARG A 177 -7.31 13.06 17.99
CA ARG A 177 -6.14 12.21 18.23
C ARG A 177 -5.52 11.78 16.92
N ASP A 178 -4.21 11.82 16.88
CA ASP A 178 -3.46 11.29 15.76
C ASP A 178 -3.72 9.78 15.62
N PRO A 179 -4.24 9.30 14.48
CA PRO A 179 -4.49 7.88 14.25
C PRO A 179 -3.26 7.00 14.46
N PHE A 180 -2.05 7.52 14.20
CA PHE A 180 -0.81 6.80 14.41
C PHE A 180 -0.60 6.45 15.89
N ASP A 181 -0.82 7.41 16.78
CA ASP A 181 -0.72 7.21 18.24
C ASP A 181 -1.78 6.23 18.75
N VAL A 182 -3.01 6.34 18.22
CA VAL A 182 -4.11 5.42 18.56
C VAL A 182 -3.74 3.99 18.21
N LEU A 183 -3.19 3.75 17.01
CA LEU A 183 -2.76 2.42 16.57
C LEU A 183 -1.66 1.85 17.48
N LEU A 184 -0.65 2.65 17.82
CA LEU A 184 0.44 2.24 18.71
C LEU A 184 -0.06 1.86 20.10
N GLU A 185 -0.91 2.69 20.72
CA GLU A 185 -1.47 2.43 22.05
C GLU A 185 -2.32 1.16 22.09
N ARG A 186 -2.96 0.81 20.97
CA ARG A 186 -3.76 -0.41 20.83
C ARG A 186 -2.91 -1.63 20.42
N GLY A 187 -1.59 -1.49 20.35
CA GLY A 187 -0.66 -2.59 20.07
C GLY A 187 -0.69 -3.07 18.62
N LEU A 188 -1.05 -2.19 17.69
CA LEU A 188 -1.02 -2.42 16.25
C LEU A 188 0.24 -1.81 15.64
N ASP A 189 0.64 -2.31 14.48
CA ASP A 189 1.72 -1.70 13.68
C ASP A 189 1.15 -0.54 12.83
N PRO A 190 1.39 0.74 13.20
CA PRO A 190 0.80 1.86 12.49
C PRO A 190 1.29 1.97 11.03
N PHE A 191 2.47 1.45 10.72
CA PHE A 191 3.01 1.45 9.35
C PHE A 191 2.22 0.56 8.40
N SER A 192 1.46 -0.41 8.92
CA SER A 192 0.56 -1.24 8.13
C SER A 192 -0.74 -0.53 7.73
N PHE A 193 -1.11 0.57 8.41
CA PHE A 193 -2.39 1.25 8.16
C PHE A 193 -2.20 2.44 7.21
N PRO A 194 -3.23 2.80 6.42
CA PRO A 194 -3.21 3.95 5.52
C PRO A 194 -3.44 5.26 6.29
N VAL A 195 -2.70 5.47 7.37
CA VAL A 195 -2.70 6.73 8.15
C VAL A 195 -1.47 7.55 7.82
N ASP A 196 -1.61 8.87 7.85
CA ASP A 196 -0.49 9.80 7.69
C ASP A 196 0.58 9.57 8.76
N ILE A 197 1.86 9.73 8.42
CA ILE A 197 2.95 9.65 9.39
C ILE A 197 3.68 10.98 9.41
N SER A 198 3.39 11.78 10.43
CA SER A 198 4.03 13.07 10.59
C SER A 198 5.51 12.91 10.94
N GLN A 199 6.39 13.50 10.13
CA GLN A 199 7.82 13.57 10.47
C GLN A 199 8.08 14.36 11.76
N TRP A 200 7.24 15.34 12.07
CA TRP A 200 7.37 16.16 13.27
C TRP A 200 7.10 15.36 14.55
N SER A 201 6.04 14.55 14.55
CA SER A 201 5.60 13.81 15.75
C SER A 201 6.23 12.41 15.83
N HIS A 202 6.51 11.78 14.70
CA HIS A 202 6.88 10.35 14.61
C HIS A 202 8.18 10.09 13.85
N GLY A 203 8.98 11.12 13.58
CA GLY A 203 10.21 11.03 12.79
C GLY A 203 11.20 9.97 13.29
N ASP A 204 11.37 9.81 14.61
CA ASP A 204 12.27 8.80 15.18
C ASP A 204 11.81 7.37 14.89
N LEU A 205 10.50 7.10 15.02
CA LEU A 205 9.91 5.79 14.74
C LEU A 205 9.98 5.48 13.24
N LEU A 206 9.69 6.48 12.41
CA LEU A 206 9.77 6.39 10.97
C LEU A 206 11.20 6.07 10.52
N ARG A 207 12.19 6.79 11.06
CA ARG A 207 13.60 6.58 10.76
C ARG A 207 14.08 5.21 11.22
N ALA A 208 13.66 4.78 12.41
CA ALA A 208 13.97 3.44 12.90
C ALA A 208 13.43 2.36 11.94
N ARG A 209 12.18 2.51 11.47
CA ARG A 209 11.58 1.58 10.51
C ARG A 209 12.31 1.58 9.16
N GLN A 210 12.66 2.75 8.64
CA GLN A 210 13.44 2.90 7.39
C GLN A 210 14.78 2.17 7.47
N LEU A 211 15.54 2.39 8.54
CA LEU A 211 16.83 1.76 8.77
C LEU A 211 16.70 0.24 8.94
N GLU A 212 15.69 -0.23 9.68
CA GLU A 212 15.37 -1.65 9.82
C GLU A 212 15.11 -2.31 8.45
N CYS A 213 14.44 -1.59 7.55
CA CYS A 213 14.08 -2.07 6.22
C CYS A 213 15.18 -1.87 5.18
N GLY A 214 16.33 -1.27 5.54
CA GLY A 214 17.44 -1.04 4.63
C GLY A 214 17.26 0.14 3.67
N VAL A 215 16.39 1.09 4.00
CA VAL A 215 16.26 2.34 3.24
C VAL A 215 17.54 3.17 3.40
N ASP A 216 18.08 3.62 2.28
CA ASP A 216 19.10 4.66 2.21
C ASP A 216 18.43 6.01 2.50
N VAL A 217 18.49 6.38 3.77
CA VAL A 217 17.88 7.59 4.33
C VAL A 217 18.48 8.87 3.77
N ASP A 218 19.77 8.87 3.46
CA ASP A 218 20.45 10.02 2.89
C ASP A 218 19.96 10.27 1.46
N ARG A 219 19.71 9.20 0.69
CA ARG A 219 19.10 9.32 -0.64
C ARG A 219 17.63 9.68 -0.58
N ALA A 220 16.86 9.11 0.34
CA ALA A 220 15.43 9.40 0.50
C ALA A 220 15.18 10.88 0.82
N ASP A 221 16.07 11.51 1.59
CA ASP A 221 15.98 12.93 1.97
C ASP A 221 16.54 13.89 0.89
N ALA A 222 17.22 13.37 -0.14
CA ALA A 222 17.89 14.18 -1.16
C ALA A 222 16.99 14.42 -2.38
N PHE A 223 16.65 15.69 -2.62
CA PHE A 223 15.82 16.12 -3.76
C PHE A 223 16.35 15.61 -5.12
N GLU A 224 17.67 15.62 -5.31
CA GLU A 224 18.31 15.15 -6.53
C GLU A 224 18.03 13.66 -6.80
N SER A 225 17.90 12.84 -5.75
CA SER A 225 17.57 11.43 -5.89
C SER A 225 16.13 11.23 -6.38
N THR A 226 15.22 12.12 -6.00
CA THR A 226 13.84 12.14 -6.54
C THR A 226 13.85 12.52 -8.02
N GLU A 227 14.63 13.52 -8.43
CA GLU A 227 14.77 13.89 -9.85
C GLU A 227 15.34 12.74 -10.69
N GLU A 228 16.32 11.99 -10.16
CA GLU A 228 16.87 10.80 -10.83
C GLU A 228 15.80 9.72 -11.08
N VAL A 229 14.91 9.48 -10.11
CA VAL A 229 13.81 8.53 -10.25
C VAL A 229 12.78 9.02 -11.26
N LEU A 230 12.38 10.29 -11.21
CA LEU A 230 11.46 10.89 -12.18
C LEU A 230 12.00 10.80 -13.62
N PHE A 231 13.28 11.14 -13.81
CA PHE A 231 13.94 10.99 -15.12
C PHE A 231 13.98 9.52 -15.58
N SER A 232 14.20 8.59 -14.65
CA SER A 232 14.18 7.15 -14.94
C SER A 232 12.79 6.65 -15.36
N ILE A 233 11.73 7.18 -14.75
CA ILE A 233 10.33 6.91 -15.12
C ILE A 233 10.05 7.42 -16.54
N ASP A 234 10.41 8.67 -16.85
CA ASP A 234 10.20 9.25 -18.19
C ASP A 234 10.90 8.45 -19.28
N ARG A 235 12.12 7.99 -18.99
CA ARG A 235 12.87 7.11 -19.90
C ARG A 235 12.15 5.77 -20.08
N ALA A 236 11.73 5.11 -19.00
CA ALA A 236 11.03 3.83 -19.07
C ALA A 236 9.72 3.94 -19.87
N LEU A 237 8.93 5.01 -19.65
CA LEU A 237 7.72 5.29 -20.42
C LEU A 237 8.01 5.55 -21.90
N SER A 238 9.12 6.22 -22.22
CA SER A 238 9.54 6.45 -23.60
C SER A 238 9.93 5.14 -24.30
N ASP A 239 10.60 4.23 -23.59
CA ASP A 239 10.98 2.92 -24.13
C ASP A 239 9.78 2.01 -24.33
N LEU A 240 8.77 2.05 -23.45
CA LEU A 240 7.53 1.28 -23.58
C LEU A 240 6.66 1.70 -24.77
N ARG A 241 6.84 2.92 -25.29
CA ARG A 241 6.11 3.44 -26.46
C ARG A 241 6.73 3.03 -27.80
N ARG A 242 7.93 2.44 -27.79
CA ARG A 242 8.68 2.01 -28.99
C ARG A 242 8.39 0.56 -29.33
#